data_AF-W7CWC3-F1
#
_entry.id   AF-W7CWC3-F1
#
_cell.length_a   1.000
_cell.length_b   1.000
_cell.length_c   1.000
_cell.angle_alpha   90.00
_cell.angle_beta   90.00
_cell.angle_gamma   90.00
#
_symmetry.space_group_name_H-M   'P 1'
#
loop_
_entity.id
_entity.type
_entity.pdbx_description
1 polymer ?
#
loop_
_entity_poly.entity_id
_entity_poly.type
_entity_poly.pdbx_seq_one_letter_code
_entity_poly.pdbx_strand_id
1 'polypeptide(L)' 'MKTGIIDRFEGKYAVIEFADEMQDMLKKELPSGIKVGDVLVFEAGDIRINREARRKLENEIEQLADEII' A
#
# COMPACT_ATOMS: atom_id res chain seq x y z
N MET A 1 -9.04 -4.30 -1.02
CA MET A 1 -7.86 -3.73 -0.37
C MET A 1 -6.79 -4.80 -0.26
N LYS A 2 -5.59 -4.57 -0.80
CA LYS A 2 -4.43 -5.48 -0.69
C LYS A 2 -3.31 -4.74 0.01
N THR A 3 -2.60 -5.37 0.94
CA THR A 3 -1.45 -4.76 1.62
C THR A 3 -0.18 -5.51 1.30
N GLY A 4 0.90 -4.78 1.02
CA GLY A 4 2.21 -5.35 0.78
C GLY A 4 3.28 -4.61 1.59
N ILE A 5 4.32 -5.31 1.99
CA ILE A 5 5.44 -4.75 2.76
C ILE A 5 6.64 -4.67 1.83
N ILE A 6 7.35 -3.54 1.83
CA ILE A 6 8.59 -3.43 1.07
C ILE A 6 9.67 -4.29 1.76
N ASP A 7 9.99 -5.45 1.21
CA ASP A 7 11.03 -6.34 1.73
C ASP A 7 12.43 -5.79 1.41
N ARG A 8 12.66 -5.37 0.16
CA ARG A 8 13.96 -4.84 -0.27
C ARG A 8 13.88 -3.98 -1.53
N PHE A 9 14.97 -3.29 -1.83
CA PHE A 9 15.14 -2.53 -3.06
C PHE A 9 16.19 -3.15 -3.97
N GLU A 10 15.82 -3.40 -5.22
CA GLU A 10 16.71 -3.95 -6.25
C GLU A 10 16.88 -2.92 -7.38
N GLY A 11 17.88 -2.06 -7.23
CA GLY A 11 18.15 -0.97 -8.17
C GLY A 11 16.95 -0.02 -8.31
N LYS A 12 16.29 -0.05 -9.48
CA LYS A 12 15.08 0.74 -9.79
C LYS A 12 13.77 0.07 -9.37
N TYR A 13 13.83 -1.17 -8.89
CA TYR A 13 12.68 -1.94 -8.43
C TYR A 13 12.63 -1.98 -6.90
N ALA A 14 11.44 -2.21 -6.38
CA ALA A 14 11.14 -2.52 -5.00
C ALA A 14 10.43 -3.88 -4.97
N VAL A 15 10.96 -4.80 -4.18
CA VAL A 15 10.36 -6.11 -3.94
C VAL A 15 9.36 -5.93 -2.81
N ILE A 16 8.10 -6.21 -3.11
CA ILE A 16 6.99 -6.06 -2.17
C ILE A 16 6.46 -7.45 -1.85
N GLU A 17 6.50 -7.81 -0.58
CA GLU A 17 5.92 -9.03 -0.04
C GLU A 17 4.44 -8.78 0.28
N PHE A 18 3.56 -9.47 -0.46
CA PHE A 18 2.15 -9.56 -0.18
C PHE A 18 1.86 -10.86 0.58
N ALA A 19 0.63 -11.00 1.11
CA ALA A 19 0.24 -12.16 1.92
C ALA A 19 0.49 -13.52 1.22
N ASP A 20 0.30 -13.59 -0.10
CA ASP A 20 0.37 -14.83 -0.87
C ASP A 20 1.51 -14.85 -1.92
N GLU A 21 2.15 -13.71 -2.18
CA GLU A 21 3.14 -13.60 -3.27
C GLU A 21 4.13 -12.44 -3.06
N MET A 22 5.30 -12.52 -3.71
CA MET A 22 6.21 -11.38 -3.84
C MET A 22 6.07 -10.78 -5.23
N GLN A 23 6.03 -9.45 -5.31
CA GLN A 23 5.91 -8.73 -6.57
C GLN A 23 6.94 -7.60 -6.66
N ASP A 24 7.58 -7.52 -7.82
CA ASP A 24 8.54 -6.46 -8.12
C ASP A 24 7.81 -5.27 -8.75
N MET A 25 7.95 -4.10 -8.15
CA MET A 25 7.35 -2.85 -8.62
C MET A 25 8.43 -1.81 -8.89
N LEU A 26 8.24 -0.96 -9.90
CA LEU A 26 9.18 0.13 -10.14
C LEU A 26 9.06 1.17 -9.03
N LYS A 27 10.20 1.61 -8.48
CA LYS A 27 10.23 2.67 -7.45
C LYS A 27 9.53 3.96 -7.89
N LYS A 28 9.50 4.25 -9.20
CA LYS A 28 8.80 5.41 -9.77
C LYS A 28 7.27 5.30 -9.77
N GLU A 29 6.74 4.08 -9.66
CA GLU A 29 5.30 3.80 -9.56
C GLU A 29 4.83 3.81 -8.10
N LEU A 30 5.78 3.75 -7.17
CA LEU A 30 5.49 3.82 -5.75
C LEU A 30 5.54 5.26 -5.24
N PRO A 31 4.85 5.55 -4.14
CA PRO A 31 4.89 6.87 -3.54
C PRO A 31 6.31 7.29 -3.17
N SER A 32 6.61 8.58 -3.28
CA SER A 32 7.94 9.08 -2.91
C SER A 32 8.21 8.94 -1.40
N GLY A 33 9.48 8.69 -1.05
CA GLY A 33 9.90 8.58 0.35
C GLY A 33 9.59 7.25 1.03
N ILE A 34 9.25 6.21 0.27
CA ILE A 34 9.19 4.83 0.76
C ILE A 34 10.55 4.32 1.26
N LYS A 35 10.52 3.43 2.25
CA LYS A 35 11.67 2.72 2.80
C LYS A 35 11.40 1.22 2.90
N VAL A 36 12.47 0.44 3.01
CA VAL A 36 12.35 -0.97 3.36
C VAL A 36 11.64 -1.10 4.71
N GLY A 37 10.65 -1.98 4.78
CA GLY A 37 9.75 -2.18 5.91
C GLY A 37 8.48 -1.31 5.90
N ASP A 38 8.33 -0.36 4.96
CA ASP A 38 7.08 0.39 4.83
C ASP A 38 5.96 -0.52 4.32
N VAL A 39 4.76 -0.37 4.89
CA VAL A 39 3.55 -1.05 4.44
C VAL A 39 2.84 -0.19 3.40
N LEU A 40 2.54 -0.76 2.25
CA LEU A 40 1.79 -0.17 1.15
C LEU A 40 0.37 -0.73 1.15
N VAL A 41 -0.63 0.15 1.02
CA VAL A 41 -2.03 -0.20 0.85
C VAL A 41 -2.41 0.07 -0.61
N PHE A 42 -2.94 -0.95 -1.25
CA PHE A 42 -3.42 -0.95 -2.62
C PHE A 42 -4.95 -1.01 -2.61
N GLU A 43 -5.59 0.05 -3.09
CA GLU A 43 -7.04 0.21 -3.06
C GLU A 43 -7.52 0.96 -4.30
N ALA A 44 -8.49 0.41 -5.03
CA ALA A 44 -9.13 1.04 -6.19
C ALA A 44 -8.17 1.63 -7.27
N GLY A 45 -6.92 1.14 -7.35
CA GLY A 45 -5.89 1.64 -8.27
C GLY A 45 -4.92 2.67 -7.66
N ASP A 46 -5.18 3.13 -6.43
CA ASP A 46 -4.27 3.97 -5.66
C ASP A 46 -3.32 3.14 -4.80
N ILE A 47 -2.10 3.65 -4.62
CA ILE A 47 -1.07 3.09 -3.74
C ILE A 47 -0.74 4.14 -2.68
N ARG A 48 -0.95 3.80 -1.41
CA ARG A 48 -0.68 4.70 -0.28
C ARG A 48 0.33 4.07 0.67
N ILE A 49 1.27 4.87 1.16
CA ILE A 49 2.17 4.42 2.24
C ILE A 49 1.38 4.48 3.53
N ASN A 50 1.14 3.33 4.14
CA ASN A 50 0.54 3.25 5.45
C ASN A 50 1.59 3.49 6.54
N ARG A 51 2.04 4.74 6.66
CA ARG A 51 2.89 5.20 7.77
C ARG A 51 2.11 5.28 9.09
N GLU A 52 0.77 5.22 9.03
CA GLU A 52 -0.17 5.35 10.14
C GLU A 52 -1.04 4.10 10.32
N ALA A 53 -0.48 2.88 10.23
CA ALA A 53 -1.23 1.64 10.44
C ALA A 53 -1.85 1.52 11.85
N ARG A 54 -1.68 2.53 12.71
CA ARG A 54 -2.27 2.62 14.04
C ARG A 54 -3.45 3.58 14.19
N ARG A 55 -3.76 4.50 13.25
CA ARG A 55 -4.65 5.63 13.62
C ARG A 55 -5.82 5.97 12.70
N LYS A 56 -5.95 5.39 11.50
CA LYS A 56 -6.96 5.87 10.53
C LYS A 56 -7.75 4.81 9.78
N LEU A 57 -7.60 3.52 10.08
CA LEU A 57 -8.52 2.51 9.54
C LEU A 57 -9.96 2.69 10.08
N GLU A 58 -10.15 3.53 11.11
CA GLU A 58 -11.45 3.82 11.71
C GLU A 58 -12.33 4.82 10.91
N ASN A 59 -11.81 5.61 9.95
CA ASN A 59 -12.60 6.71 9.37
C ASN A 59 -13.01 6.58 7.89
N GLU A 60 -12.47 5.64 7.10
CA GLU A 60 -12.80 5.56 5.66
C GLU A 60 -13.73 4.38 5.28
N ILE A 61 -14.00 3.44 6.19
CA ILE A 61 -15.05 2.42 5.94
C ILE A 61 -16.47 3.05 6.05
N GLU A 62 -16.61 4.25 6.62
CA GLU A 62 -17.90 4.99 6.66
C GLU A 62 -18.31 5.65 5.33
N GLN A 63 -17.53 5.58 4.25
CA GLN A 63 -17.92 6.12 2.94
C GLN A 63 -18.42 5.08 1.93
N LEU A 64 -18.74 3.86 2.38
CA LEU A 64 -19.46 2.86 1.56
C LEU A 64 -20.95 2.74 1.94
N ALA A 65 -21.52 3.75 2.60
CA ALA A 65 -22.94 3.82 2.95
C ALA A 65 -23.78 4.75 2.05
N ASP A 66 -23.21 5.29 0.96
CA ASP A 66 -23.86 6.35 0.17
C ASP A 66 -24.18 5.95 -1.29
N GLU A 67 -24.52 4.69 -1.52
CA GLU A 67 -25.27 4.25 -2.72
C GLU A 67 -26.46 3.36 -2.33
N ILE A 68 -27.29 3.83 -1.39
CA ILE A 68 -28.71 3.44 -1.34
C ILE A 68 -29.52 4.72 -1.18
N ILE A 69 -29.86 5.37 -2.30
CA ILE A 69 -30.96 6.33 -2.40
C ILE A 69 -31.90 5.83 -3.50
#